data_AF-A0A2I0APS7-F1
#
_entry.id   AF-A0A2I0APS7-F1
#
_cell.length_a   1.000
_cell.length_b   1.000
_cell.length_c   1.000
_cell.angle_alpha   90.00
_cell.angle_beta   90.00
_cell.angle_gamma   90.00
#
_symmetry.space_group_name_H-M   'P 1'
#
loop_
_entity.id
_entity.type
_entity.pdbx_description
1 polymer ?
#
loop_
_entity_poly.entity_id
_entity_poly.type
_entity_poly.pdbx_seq_one_letter_code
_entity_poly.pdbx_strand_id
1 'polypeptide(L)'
;MAANFWTSSHQRQLLDPEKIDIVHPIDKERGLTLDEFKLIKIHMTNHIWRVAQQVKVRQRVIATAVTYFRRVYTRKSFSEYDPRLVAPTCLYLAAKAEESTVQARLLVFYIKKMCNHHYYLAYVLLMFP
;
A
#
# COMPACT_ATOMS: atom_id res chain seq x y z
N MET A 1 6.33 8.35 -16.59
CA MET A 1 6.31 9.33 -17.71
C MET A 1 6.43 10.73 -17.15
N ALA A 2 7.65 11.27 -17.01
CA ALA A 2 7.87 12.59 -16.41
C ALA A 2 7.29 13.74 -17.24
N ALA A 3 7.20 13.58 -18.56
CA ALA A 3 6.77 14.64 -19.48
C ALA A 3 5.26 14.83 -19.61
N ASN A 4 4.44 13.86 -19.18
CA ASN A 4 3.01 13.79 -19.55
C ASN A 4 2.07 13.97 -18.36
N PHE A 5 2.50 14.67 -17.30
CA PHE A 5 1.72 14.80 -16.06
C PHE A 5 0.32 15.37 -16.32
N TRP A 6 0.22 16.49 -17.04
CA TRP A 6 -1.04 17.22 -17.29
C TRP A 6 -2.08 16.41 -18.06
N THR A 7 -1.66 15.42 -18.85
CA THR A 7 -2.54 14.55 -19.64
C THR A 7 -2.70 13.15 -19.01
N SER A 8 -2.01 12.88 -17.90
CA SER A 8 -1.94 11.55 -17.28
C SER A 8 -3.21 11.17 -16.53
N SER A 9 -3.42 9.87 -16.32
CA SER A 9 -4.44 9.38 -15.39
C SER A 9 -4.18 9.84 -13.96
N HIS A 10 -2.92 10.08 -13.58
CA HIS A 10 -2.56 10.56 -12.24
C HIS A 10 -3.18 11.92 -11.96
N GLN A 11 -3.08 12.87 -12.90
CA GLN A 11 -3.65 14.20 -12.77
C GLN A 11 -5.19 14.15 -12.67
N ARG A 12 -5.85 13.34 -13.50
CA ARG A 12 -7.32 13.21 -13.49
C ARG A 12 -7.89 12.60 -12.21
N GLN A 13 -7.08 11.85 -11.48
CA GLN A 13 -7.49 11.13 -10.27
C GLN A 13 -7.01 11.81 -8.98
N LEU A 14 -6.49 13.04 -9.06
CA LEU A 14 -6.18 13.84 -7.88
C LEU A 14 -7.47 14.13 -7.10
N LEU A 15 -7.36 14.12 -5.78
CA LEU A 15 -8.48 14.33 -4.88
C LEU A 15 -8.21 15.56 -4.03
N ASP A 16 -9.27 16.32 -3.77
CA ASP A 16 -9.23 17.46 -2.87
C ASP A 16 -8.95 16.99 -1.43
N PRO A 17 -8.22 17.77 -0.62
CA PRO A 17 -7.89 17.40 0.76
C PRO A 17 -9.10 17.00 1.61
N GLU A 18 -10.23 17.67 1.40
CA GLU A 18 -11.52 17.42 2.07
C GLU A 18 -12.03 15.99 1.84
N LYS A 19 -11.72 15.38 0.69
CA LYS A 19 -12.12 14.02 0.33
C LYS A 19 -11.14 12.95 0.84
N ILE A 20 -9.95 13.35 1.30
CA ILE A 20 -8.88 12.45 1.75
C ILE A 20 -8.97 12.17 3.26
N ASP A 21 -9.38 13.18 4.03
CA ASP A 21 -9.49 13.14 5.50
C ASP A 21 -10.88 12.65 5.96
N ILE A 22 -11.44 11.69 5.21
CA ILE A 22 -12.72 11.05 5.53
C ILE A 22 -12.45 9.60 5.95
N VAL A 23 -12.92 9.23 7.13
CA VAL A 23 -12.93 7.84 7.59
C VAL A 23 -14.11 7.12 6.94
N HIS A 24 -13.87 5.92 6.43
CA HIS A 24 -14.93 5.12 5.81
C HIS A 24 -16.07 4.85 6.83
N PRO A 25 -17.36 4.90 6.44
CA PRO A 25 -18.48 4.73 7.39
C PRO A 25 -18.36 3.47 8.26
N ILE A 26 -17.99 2.35 7.66
CA ILE A 26 -17.77 1.07 8.35
C ILE A 26 -16.68 1.16 9.43
N ASP A 27 -15.58 1.87 9.14
CA ASP A 27 -14.50 2.05 10.12
C ASP A 27 -14.93 3.01 11.23
N LYS A 28 -15.74 4.04 10.89
CA LYS A 28 -16.32 4.98 11.85
C LYS A 28 -17.32 4.30 12.79
N GLU A 29 -18.17 3.41 12.29
CA GLU A 29 -19.11 2.60 13.09
C GLU A 29 -18.37 1.68 14.08
N ARG A 30 -17.18 1.22 13.72
CA ARG A 30 -16.31 0.43 14.60
C ARG A 30 -15.51 1.29 15.58
N GLY A 31 -15.72 2.60 15.60
CA GLY A 31 -15.11 3.53 16.55
C GLY A 31 -13.75 4.07 16.10
N LEU A 32 -13.33 3.87 14.84
CA LEU A 32 -12.07 4.43 14.35
C LEU A 32 -12.17 5.95 14.20
N THR A 33 -11.32 6.67 14.93
CA THR A 33 -11.22 8.13 14.83
C THR A 33 -10.37 8.56 13.63
N LEU A 34 -10.50 9.83 13.23
CA LEU A 34 -9.69 10.39 12.14
C LEU A 34 -8.19 10.43 12.48
N ASP A 35 -7.84 10.67 13.75
CA ASP A 35 -6.46 10.71 14.19
C ASP A 35 -5.82 9.33 14.20
N GLU A 36 -6.55 8.30 14.65
CA GLU A 36 -6.11 6.91 14.53
C GLU A 36 -5.94 6.49 13.08
N PHE A 37 -6.87 6.88 12.21
CA PHE A 37 -6.77 6.64 10.77
C PHE A 37 -5.50 7.25 10.16
N LYS A 38 -5.15 8.49 10.55
CA LYS A 38 -3.91 9.17 10.14
C LYS A 38 -2.67 8.45 10.70
N LEU A 39 -2.68 8.08 11.98
CA LEU A 39 -1.61 7.34 12.63
C LEU A 39 -1.36 5.97 11.98
N ILE A 40 -2.42 5.23 11.64
CA ILE A 40 -2.32 3.96 10.91
C ILE A 40 -1.63 4.17 9.56
N LYS A 41 -2.03 5.19 8.79
CA LYS A 41 -1.38 5.50 7.50
C LYS A 41 0.10 5.82 7.65
N ILE A 42 0.48 6.59 8.68
CA ILE A 42 1.89 6.90 8.98
C ILE A 42 2.65 5.62 9.37
N HIS A 43 2.09 4.83 10.28
CA HIS A 43 2.70 3.60 10.75
C HIS A 43 2.91 2.60 9.60
N MET A 44 1.93 2.45 8.71
CA MET A 44 2.03 1.59 7.53
C MET A 44 3.01 2.11 6.48
N THR A 45 3.11 3.43 6.31
CA THR A 45 4.14 4.03 5.44
C THR A 45 5.54 3.67 5.95
N ASN A 46 5.76 3.75 7.26
CA ASN A 46 7.03 3.33 7.89
C ASN A 46 7.25 1.81 7.74
N HIS A 47 6.20 1.01 7.82
CA HIS A 47 6.28 -0.43 7.58
C HIS A 47 6.73 -0.75 6.15
N ILE A 48 6.11 -0.13 5.14
CA ILE A 48 6.51 -0.26 3.72
C ILE A 48 7.99 0.11 3.56
N TRP A 49 8.42 1.22 4.15
CA TRP A 49 9.81 1.67 4.07
C TRP A 49 10.77 0.64 4.69
N ARG A 50 10.48 0.10 5.87
CA ARG A 50 11.32 -0.92 6.54
C ARG A 50 11.45 -2.19 5.70
N VAL A 51 10.36 -2.69 5.14
CA VAL A 51 10.38 -3.86 4.24
C VAL A 51 11.19 -3.55 2.98
N ALA A 52 10.99 -2.37 2.40
CA ALA A 52 11.73 -1.93 1.23
C ALA A 52 13.25 -1.85 1.45
N GLN A 53 13.69 -1.40 2.64
CA GLN A 53 15.12 -1.40 2.99
C GLN A 53 15.72 -2.81 3.04
N GLN A 54 14.99 -3.79 3.57
CA GLN A 54 15.45 -5.18 3.60
C GLN A 54 15.66 -5.77 2.20
N VAL A 55 14.82 -5.36 1.26
CA VAL A 55 14.83 -5.84 -0.12
C VAL A 55 15.68 -4.93 -1.05
N LYS A 56 16.23 -3.84 -0.51
CA LYS A 56 17.10 -2.88 -1.20
C LYS A 56 16.48 -2.30 -2.49
N VAL A 57 15.16 -2.05 -2.48
CA VAL A 57 14.49 -1.38 -3.61
C VAL A 57 14.82 0.11 -3.66
N ARG A 58 14.74 0.70 -4.85
CA ARG A 58 14.95 2.15 -5.06
C ARG A 58 13.81 2.97 -4.43
N GLN A 59 14.12 4.19 -3.98
CA GLN A 59 13.14 5.11 -3.38
C GLN A 59 11.90 5.37 -4.26
N ARG A 60 12.07 5.39 -5.58
CA ARG A 60 10.96 5.56 -6.53
C ARG A 60 9.90 4.46 -6.38
N VAL A 61 10.32 3.21 -6.17
CA VAL A 61 9.41 2.08 -5.91
C VAL A 61 8.64 2.29 -4.60
N ILE A 62 9.34 2.75 -3.56
CA ILE A 62 8.75 3.03 -2.25
C ILE A 62 7.69 4.12 -2.36
N ALA A 63 7.99 5.22 -3.05
CA ALA A 63 7.06 6.32 -3.27
C ALA A 63 5.80 5.86 -4.03
N THR A 64 5.97 5.04 -5.08
CA THR A 64 4.86 4.47 -5.84
C THR A 64 4.02 3.51 -4.97
N ALA A 65 4.65 2.69 -4.13
CA ALA A 65 3.95 1.79 -3.20
C ALA A 65 3.12 2.55 -2.17
N VAL A 66 3.69 3.60 -1.55
CA VAL A 66 2.97 4.47 -0.59
C VAL A 66 1.80 5.18 -1.28
N THR A 67 1.97 5.59 -2.53
CA THR A 67 0.89 6.21 -3.32
C THR A 67 -0.26 5.23 -3.55
N TYR A 68 0.04 3.97 -3.90
CA TYR A 68 -0.97 2.92 -4.05
C TYR A 68 -1.69 2.65 -2.73
N PHE A 69 -0.95 2.49 -1.63
CA PHE A 69 -1.51 2.26 -0.31
C PHE A 69 -2.49 3.37 0.08
N ARG A 70 -2.08 4.65 -0.07
CA ARG A 70 -2.93 5.79 0.23
C ARG A 70 -4.21 5.81 -0.61
N ARG A 71 -4.11 5.50 -1.92
CA ARG A 71 -5.25 5.47 -2.83
C ARG A 71 -6.26 4.37 -2.50
N VAL A 72 -5.79 3.18 -2.11
CA VAL A 72 -6.67 2.08 -1.68
C VAL A 72 -7.52 2.53 -0.50
N TYR A 73 -6.89 3.09 0.54
CA TYR A 73 -7.56 3.53 1.76
C TYR A 73 -8.23 4.90 1.67
N THR A 74 -8.34 5.48 0.48
CA THR A 74 -9.31 6.56 0.23
C THR A 74 -10.67 6.00 -0.22
N ARG A 75 -10.70 4.77 -0.74
CA ARG A 75 -11.93 4.14 -1.28
C ARG A 75 -12.38 2.91 -0.51
N LYS A 76 -11.49 2.27 0.25
CA LYS A 76 -11.72 1.02 0.97
C LYS A 76 -11.52 1.21 2.46
N SER A 77 -12.23 0.42 3.25
CA SER A 77 -12.12 0.41 4.70
C SER A 77 -10.89 -0.39 5.16
N PHE A 78 -10.32 -0.02 6.30
CA PHE A 78 -9.29 -0.82 6.98
C PHE A 78 -9.84 -2.12 7.54
N SER A 79 -11.14 -2.11 7.86
CA SER A 79 -11.89 -3.26 8.37
C SER A 79 -12.09 -4.38 7.37
N GLU A 80 -12.27 -4.07 6.09
CA GLU A 80 -12.40 -5.08 5.02
C GLU A 80 -11.04 -5.58 4.55
N TYR A 81 -10.06 -4.67 4.43
CA TYR A 81 -8.74 -4.98 3.89
C TYR A 81 -7.67 -4.65 4.90
N ASP A 82 -7.06 -5.69 5.47
CA ASP A 82 -6.02 -5.55 6.48
C ASP A 82 -4.79 -4.78 5.92
N PRO A 83 -4.45 -3.61 6.48
CA PRO A 83 -3.31 -2.80 6.02
C PRO A 83 -1.97 -3.52 6.10
N ARG A 84 -1.82 -4.53 6.97
CA ARG A 84 -0.60 -5.35 7.04
C ARG A 84 -0.38 -6.19 5.79
N LEU A 85 -1.43 -6.50 5.04
CA LEU A 85 -1.36 -7.23 3.76
C LEU A 85 -1.29 -6.29 2.57
N VAL A 86 -2.07 -5.21 2.62
CA VAL A 86 -2.13 -4.26 1.51
C VAL A 86 -0.79 -3.56 1.34
N ALA A 87 -0.13 -3.16 2.43
CA ALA A 87 1.19 -2.53 2.41
C ALA A 87 2.24 -3.32 1.58
N PRO A 88 2.54 -4.59 1.89
CA PRO A 88 3.49 -5.37 1.11
C PRO A 88 3.01 -5.68 -0.32
N THR A 89 1.71 -5.86 -0.52
CA THR A 89 1.12 -6.06 -1.86
C THR A 89 1.32 -4.82 -2.74
N CYS A 90 1.13 -3.62 -2.19
CA CYS A 90 1.42 -2.37 -2.89
C CYS A 90 2.91 -2.24 -3.24
N LEU A 91 3.81 -2.68 -2.35
CA LEU A 91 5.24 -2.67 -2.63
C LEU A 91 5.62 -3.63 -3.78
N TYR A 92 4.99 -4.81 -3.83
CA TYR A 92 5.14 -5.75 -4.92
C TYR A 92 4.67 -5.18 -6.26
N LEU A 93 3.45 -4.64 -6.29
CA LEU A 93 2.87 -4.05 -7.48
C LEU A 93 3.69 -2.86 -7.98
N ALA A 94 4.17 -2.01 -7.06
CA ALA A 94 5.04 -0.89 -7.40
C ALA A 94 6.40 -1.36 -7.96
N ALA A 95 6.99 -2.42 -7.40
CA ALA A 95 8.25 -2.96 -7.92
C ALA A 95 8.09 -3.48 -9.36
N LYS A 96 6.96 -4.13 -9.66
CA LYS A 96 6.61 -4.54 -11.04
C LYS A 96 6.39 -3.34 -11.95
N ALA A 97 5.59 -2.36 -11.52
CA ALA A 97 5.24 -1.19 -12.34
C ALA A 97 6.46 -0.29 -12.65
N GLU A 98 7.44 -0.24 -11.76
CA GLU A 98 8.69 0.52 -11.95
C GLU A 98 9.82 -0.32 -12.56
N GLU A 99 9.51 -1.53 -13.06
CA GLU A 99 10.46 -2.45 -13.70
C GLU A 99 11.72 -2.70 -12.86
N SER A 100 11.53 -2.83 -11.54
CA SER A 100 12.64 -3.07 -10.62
C SER A 100 13.12 -4.52 -10.74
N THR A 101 14.44 -4.73 -10.87
CA THR A 101 15.08 -6.05 -10.98
C THR A 101 15.03 -6.88 -9.70
N VAL A 102 14.44 -6.36 -8.62
CA VAL A 102 14.24 -7.10 -7.40
C VAL A 102 13.39 -8.33 -7.69
N GLN A 103 13.96 -9.52 -7.44
CA GLN A 103 13.25 -10.77 -7.62
C GLN A 103 11.99 -10.76 -6.75
N ALA A 104 10.83 -10.77 -7.40
CA ALA A 104 9.50 -10.96 -6.81
C ALA A 104 9.50 -12.02 -5.68
N ARG A 105 10.27 -13.09 -5.84
CA ARG A 105 10.45 -14.17 -4.87
C ARG A 105 11.04 -13.71 -3.53
N LEU A 106 12.02 -12.81 -3.55
CA LEU A 106 12.64 -12.29 -2.33
C LEU A 106 11.64 -11.43 -1.55
N LEU A 107 10.87 -10.60 -2.25
CA LEU A 107 9.83 -9.80 -1.62
C LEU A 107 8.78 -10.70 -0.94
N VAL A 108 8.28 -11.72 -1.65
CA VAL A 108 7.33 -12.70 -1.09
C VAL A 108 7.90 -13.40 0.14
N PHE A 109 9.20 -13.75 0.13
CA PHE A 109 9.86 -14.33 1.31
C PHE A 109 9.84 -13.40 2.53
N TYR A 110 10.21 -12.12 2.35
CA TYR A 110 10.17 -11.14 3.45
C TYR A 110 8.75 -10.86 3.93
N ILE A 111 7.77 -10.85 3.03
CA ILE A 111 6.35 -10.70 3.37
C ILE A 111 5.89 -11.88 4.23
N LYS A 112 6.23 -13.12 3.84
CA LYS A 112 5.93 -14.32 4.63
C LYS A 112 6.61 -14.29 6.00
N LYS A 113 7.87 -13.84 6.07
CA LYS A 113 8.62 -13.72 7.32
C LYS A 113 8.02 -12.69 8.28
N MET A 114 7.44 -11.61 7.75
CA MET A 114 6.85 -10.53 8.55
C MET A 114 5.39 -10.81 8.92
N CYS A 115 4.63 -11.48 8.04
CA CYS A 115 3.27 -11.94 8.30
C CYS A 115 3.29 -13.32 8.95
N ASN A 116 3.47 -13.38 10.27
CA ASN A 116 3.50 -14.62 11.06
C ASN A 116 2.14 -15.36 11.13
N HIS A 117 1.12 -14.92 10.39
CA HIS A 117 -0.22 -15.51 10.38
C HIS A 117 -0.45 -16.34 9.11
N HIS A 118 -0.61 -17.65 9.31
CA HIS A 118 -0.76 -18.67 8.26
C HIS A 118 -1.94 -18.43 7.30
N TYR A 119 -2.98 -17.69 7.70
CA TYR A 119 -4.16 -17.40 6.88
C TYR A 119 -3.87 -16.50 5.67
N TYR A 120 -2.84 -15.67 5.74
CA TYR A 120 -2.57 -14.64 4.73
C TYR A 120 -1.72 -15.12 3.55
N LEU A 121 -0.97 -16.20 3.76
CA LEU A 121 -0.16 -16.85 2.75
C LEU A 121 -0.99 -17.39 1.58
N ALA A 122 -2.18 -17.92 1.88
CA ALA A 122 -3.10 -18.46 0.88
C ALA A 122 -3.70 -17.36 -0.01
N TYR A 123 -4.09 -16.21 0.55
CA TYR A 123 -4.62 -15.08 -0.22
C TYR A 123 -3.56 -14.40 -1.08
N VAL A 124 -2.36 -14.23 -0.56
CA VAL A 124 -1.23 -13.69 -1.36
C VAL A 124 -0.91 -14.64 -2.51
N LEU A 125 -0.89 -15.96 -2.31
CA LEU A 125 -0.65 -16.92 -3.39
C LEU A 125 -1.81 -17.03 -4.38
N LEU A 126 -3.07 -16.94 -3.96
CA LEU A 126 -4.24 -16.96 -4.85
C LEU A 126 -4.40 -15.69 -5.68
N MET A 127 -3.85 -14.56 -5.22
CA MET A 127 -3.92 -13.28 -5.93
C MET A 127 -2.83 -13.12 -7.00
N PHE A 128 -1.95 -14.11 -7.18
CA PHE A 128 -0.88 -14.11 -8.18
C PHE A 128 -0.86 -15.42 -8.99
N PRO A 129 -1.22 -15.40 -10.29
CA PRO A 129 -1.00 -16.53 -11.20
C PRO A 129 0.49 -16.76 -11.50
#